data_AF-M1J2S4-F1
#
_entry.id   AF-M1J2S4-F1
#
_cell.length_a   1.000
_cell.length_b   1.000
_cell.length_c   1.000
_cell.angle_alpha   90.00
_cell.angle_beta   90.00
_cell.angle_gamma   90.00
#
_symmetry.space_group_name_H-M   'P 1'
#
loop_
_entity.id
_entity.type
_entity.pdbx_description
1 polymer ?
#
loop_
_entity_poly.entity_id
_entity_poly.type
_entity_poly.pdbx_seq_one_letter_code
_entity_poly.pdbx_strand_id
1 'polypeptide(L)'
;MISIFNDIYIAEDLPILYIKPLNAVILSDVHIGFEQEMANKGIYIPKVQKKRFLTIYRKALNYFKTNKLIINGDFKHTFNKITKQERDELTEILTELNENKIEVKIVKGNHDNYISAVTEKFSNVELVEDINVNDISIFHGHKRINMQENENKVYIIGHEHPRLSIKDRLGFARKLQCFLKVPLRNNSTVIVLPATGTYQSGNDVTLSHSTYMSPIMREHSILEKARPYVIVEGQGIMEFPELGLLKDIIHSMV
;
A
#
# COMPACT_ATOMS: atom_id res chain seq x y z
N MET A 1 -10.11 -3.21 -15.84
CA MET A 1 -9.20 -4.08 -15.07
C MET A 1 -7.89 -4.20 -15.83
N ILE A 2 -6.75 -4.04 -15.15
CA ILE A 2 -5.40 -4.18 -15.71
C ILE A 2 -4.67 -5.28 -14.93
N SER A 3 -3.89 -6.12 -15.61
CA SER A 3 -2.99 -7.07 -14.95
C SER A 3 -1.61 -6.42 -14.77
N ILE A 4 -1.12 -6.34 -13.54
CA ILE A 4 0.22 -5.79 -13.22
C ILE A 4 1.29 -6.89 -13.24
N PHE A 5 0.92 -8.08 -12.82
CA PHE A 5 1.74 -9.29 -12.78
C PHE A 5 0.80 -10.49 -12.80
N ASN A 6 1.30 -11.67 -13.21
CA ASN A 6 0.53 -12.92 -13.30
C ASN A 6 -0.51 -13.06 -12.19
N ASP A 7 -1.79 -13.13 -12.57
CA ASP A 7 -2.93 -13.32 -11.67
C ASP A 7 -3.10 -12.23 -10.56
N ILE A 8 -2.44 -11.08 -10.71
CA ILE A 8 -2.57 -9.88 -9.87
C ILE A 8 -3.12 -8.73 -10.72
N TYR A 9 -4.21 -8.13 -10.25
CA TYR A 9 -5.01 -7.18 -11.03
C TYR A 9 -5.31 -5.89 -10.28
N ILE A 10 -5.48 -4.79 -11.02
CA ILE A 10 -6.02 -3.52 -10.53
C ILE A 10 -7.36 -3.25 -11.21
N ALA A 11 -8.33 -2.72 -10.46
CA ALA A 11 -9.62 -2.27 -10.98
C ALA A 11 -9.74 -0.75 -10.93
N GLU A 12 -10.32 -0.19 -11.99
CA GLU A 12 -10.63 1.24 -12.11
C GLU A 12 -9.42 2.13 -11.77
N ASP A 13 -9.58 3.06 -10.84
CA ASP A 13 -8.57 3.93 -10.25
C ASP A 13 -8.33 3.60 -8.76
N LEU A 14 -8.69 2.38 -8.32
CA LEU A 14 -8.59 2.00 -6.91
C LEU A 14 -7.13 1.74 -6.51
N PRO A 15 -6.66 2.25 -5.35
CA PRO A 15 -5.34 1.94 -4.80
C PRO A 15 -5.30 0.56 -4.14
N ILE A 16 -5.81 -0.46 -4.83
CA ILE A 16 -5.95 -1.85 -4.37
C ILE A 16 -5.49 -2.82 -5.45
N LEU A 17 -4.87 -3.93 -5.04
CA LEU A 17 -4.68 -5.11 -5.89
C LEU A 17 -5.73 -6.18 -5.56
N TYR A 18 -6.12 -6.95 -6.57
CA TYR A 18 -6.77 -8.24 -6.40
C TYR A 18 -5.77 -9.35 -6.71
N ILE A 19 -5.59 -10.28 -5.78
CA ILE A 19 -4.68 -11.42 -5.89
C ILE A 19 -5.53 -12.67 -6.08
N LYS A 20 -5.62 -13.16 -7.32
CA LYS A 20 -6.52 -14.26 -7.68
C LYS A 20 -6.21 -15.59 -6.96
N PRO A 21 -4.94 -16.01 -6.72
CA PRO A 21 -4.66 -17.23 -5.96
C PRO A 21 -5.19 -17.19 -4.51
N LEU A 22 -5.33 -15.99 -3.94
CA LEU A 22 -5.91 -15.78 -2.61
C LEU A 22 -7.42 -15.51 -2.67
N ASN A 23 -7.94 -15.21 -3.86
CA ASN A 23 -9.25 -14.58 -4.06
C ASN A 23 -9.47 -13.42 -3.08
N ALA A 24 -8.50 -12.51 -2.96
CA ALA A 24 -8.53 -11.44 -1.97
C ALA A 24 -8.13 -10.09 -2.57
N VAL A 25 -8.72 -9.02 -2.05
CA VAL A 25 -8.27 -7.65 -2.33
C VAL A 25 -7.30 -7.21 -1.25
N ILE A 26 -6.25 -6.49 -1.63
CA ILE A 26 -5.19 -6.01 -0.74
C ILE A 26 -4.99 -4.51 -0.89
N LEU A 27 -4.87 -3.84 0.25
CA LEU A 27 -4.59 -2.41 0.36
C LEU A 27 -3.55 -2.18 1.46
N SER A 28 -2.95 -0.99 1.51
CA SER A 28 -1.92 -0.68 2.51
C SER A 28 -2.03 0.76 3.01
N ASP A 29 -1.41 1.04 4.16
CA ASP A 29 -1.10 2.38 4.65
C ASP A 29 -2.33 3.28 4.75
N VAL A 30 -3.29 2.82 5.56
CA VAL A 30 -4.55 3.54 5.80
C VAL A 30 -4.36 4.65 6.82
N HIS A 31 -3.57 4.38 7.88
CA HIS A 31 -3.31 5.29 8.99
C HIS A 31 -4.56 5.92 9.62
N ILE A 32 -5.50 5.07 10.05
CA ILE A 32 -6.62 5.51 10.88
C ILE A 32 -6.09 6.25 12.11
N GLY A 33 -6.67 7.41 12.41
CA GLY A 33 -6.26 8.29 13.51
C GLY A 33 -5.25 9.40 13.16
N PHE A 34 -4.76 9.47 11.91
CA PHE A 34 -3.84 10.52 11.47
C PHE A 34 -4.36 11.94 11.78
N GLU A 35 -5.65 12.19 11.53
CA GLU A 35 -6.25 13.50 11.73
C GLU A 35 -6.23 13.95 13.18
N GLN A 36 -6.36 13.01 14.12
CA GLN A 36 -6.29 13.32 15.55
C GLN A 36 -4.86 13.61 15.99
N GLU A 37 -3.88 12.89 15.44
CA GLU A 37 -2.47 13.20 15.71
C GLU A 37 -2.12 14.60 15.22
N MET A 38 -2.60 15.00 14.03
CA MET A 38 -2.41 16.37 13.53
C MET A 38 -3.12 17.39 14.40
N ALA A 39 -4.36 17.13 14.83
CA ALA A 39 -5.11 18.03 15.71
C ALA A 39 -4.38 18.24 17.06
N ASN A 40 -3.76 17.19 17.62
CA ASN A 40 -2.94 17.30 18.84
C ASN A 40 -1.68 18.16 18.62
N LYS A 41 -1.22 18.32 17.38
CA LYS A 41 -0.12 19.22 16.98
C LYS A 41 -0.62 20.62 16.58
N GLY A 42 -1.91 20.91 16.79
CA GLY A 42 -2.53 22.20 16.43
C GLY A 42 -2.91 22.34 14.95
N ILE A 43 -2.84 21.26 14.17
CA ILE A 43 -3.16 21.25 12.74
C ILE A 43 -4.50 20.52 12.54
N TYR A 44 -5.56 21.27 12.26
CA TYR A 44 -6.89 20.71 12.07
C TYR A 44 -7.13 20.41 10.58
N ILE A 45 -7.26 19.13 10.25
CA ILE A 45 -7.54 18.65 8.89
C ILE A 45 -8.86 17.87 8.85
N PRO A 46 -9.52 17.78 7.68
CA PRO A 46 -10.77 17.03 7.53
C PRO A 46 -10.66 15.55 7.93
N LYS A 47 -11.59 15.03 8.74
CA LYS A 47 -11.63 13.60 9.12
C LYS A 47 -12.19 12.75 7.98
N VAL A 48 -11.31 12.28 7.08
CA VAL A 48 -11.70 11.59 5.84
C VAL A 48 -11.04 10.23 5.64
N GLN A 49 -10.01 9.87 6.43
CA GLN A 49 -9.27 8.60 6.31
C GLN A 49 -10.21 7.39 6.37
N LYS A 50 -10.99 7.29 7.46
CA LYS A 50 -11.98 6.22 7.65
C LYS A 50 -12.97 6.16 6.49
N LYS A 51 -13.56 7.30 6.09
CA LYS A 51 -14.54 7.36 5.00
C LYS A 51 -13.93 6.89 3.67
N ARG A 52 -12.69 7.28 3.38
CA ARG A 52 -11.94 6.86 2.18
C ARG A 52 -11.72 5.35 2.20
N PHE A 53 -11.21 4.80 3.31
CA PHE A 53 -11.04 3.35 3.48
C PHE A 53 -12.35 2.59 3.22
N LEU A 54 -13.44 2.98 3.90
CA LEU A 54 -14.76 2.35 3.76
C LEU A 54 -15.25 2.37 2.31
N THR A 55 -15.03 3.48 1.61
CA THR A 55 -15.44 3.63 0.20
C THR A 55 -14.64 2.71 -0.72
N ILE A 56 -13.32 2.67 -0.55
CA ILE A 56 -12.41 1.93 -1.42
C ILE A 56 -12.61 0.42 -1.25
N TYR A 57 -12.59 -0.10 -0.02
CA TYR A 57 -12.67 -1.55 0.19
C TYR A 57 -14.02 -2.10 -0.29
N ARG A 58 -15.14 -1.41 -0.01
CA ARG A 58 -16.48 -1.83 -0.46
C ARG A 58 -16.57 -1.91 -1.98
N LYS A 59 -16.05 -0.89 -2.68
CA LYS A 59 -15.98 -0.89 -4.15
C LYS A 59 -15.17 -2.08 -4.66
N ALA A 60 -13.99 -2.31 -4.09
CA ALA A 60 -13.11 -3.41 -4.50
C ALA A 60 -13.74 -4.79 -4.30
N LEU A 61 -14.29 -5.07 -3.10
CA LEU A 61 -14.98 -6.34 -2.82
C LEU A 61 -16.16 -6.57 -3.77
N ASN A 62 -16.96 -5.53 -4.02
CA ASN A 62 -18.09 -5.63 -4.95
C ASN A 62 -17.65 -5.83 -6.41
N TYR A 63 -16.56 -5.19 -6.84
CA TYR A 63 -16.03 -5.33 -8.21
C TYR A 63 -15.49 -6.75 -8.45
N PHE A 64 -14.63 -7.23 -7.55
CA PHE A 64 -13.97 -8.53 -7.67
C PHE A 64 -14.81 -9.70 -7.16
N LYS A 65 -15.98 -9.44 -6.57
CA LYS A 65 -16.90 -10.46 -6.03
C LYS A 65 -16.21 -11.39 -5.03
N THR A 66 -15.44 -10.81 -4.12
CA THR A 66 -14.79 -11.51 -3.01
C THR A 66 -15.25 -10.94 -1.66
N ASN A 67 -15.14 -11.74 -0.62
CA ASN A 67 -15.32 -11.36 0.78
C ASN A 67 -13.99 -11.35 1.56
N LYS A 68 -12.83 -11.41 0.89
CA LYS A 68 -11.51 -11.45 1.57
C LYS A 68 -10.76 -10.14 1.38
N LEU A 69 -10.39 -9.52 2.50
CA LEU A 69 -9.65 -8.26 2.56
C LEU A 69 -8.31 -8.47 3.27
N ILE A 70 -7.23 -7.99 2.67
CA ILE A 70 -5.91 -7.93 3.27
C ILE A 70 -5.53 -6.47 3.47
N ILE A 71 -5.16 -6.10 4.69
CA ILE A 71 -4.61 -4.79 5.03
C ILE A 71 -3.11 -5.00 5.29
N ASN A 72 -2.26 -4.55 4.37
CA ASN A 72 -0.81 -4.80 4.39
C ASN A 72 -0.02 -3.79 5.21
N GLY A 73 -0.41 -3.62 6.46
CA GLY A 73 0.28 -2.79 7.43
C GLY A 73 -0.13 -1.33 7.43
N ASP A 74 0.26 -0.68 8.52
CA ASP A 74 -0.04 0.70 8.86
C ASP A 74 -1.55 0.99 8.77
N PHE A 75 -2.35 0.10 9.36
CA PHE A 75 -3.79 0.29 9.45
C PHE A 75 -4.13 1.44 10.40
N LYS A 76 -3.39 1.55 11.51
CA LYS A 76 -3.47 2.70 12.42
C LYS A 76 -2.27 3.63 12.30
N HIS A 77 -2.37 4.83 12.88
CA HIS A 77 -1.34 5.85 12.70
C HIS A 77 -0.39 5.99 13.89
N THR A 78 -0.85 6.13 15.12
CA THR A 78 0.05 6.49 16.23
C THR A 78 0.98 5.32 16.58
N PHE A 79 2.29 5.53 16.50
CA PHE A 79 3.27 4.45 16.68
C PHE A 79 3.36 3.90 18.12
N ASN A 80 3.35 4.78 19.13
CA ASN A 80 3.70 4.43 20.53
C ASN A 80 2.52 3.93 21.39
N LYS A 81 1.28 4.06 20.92
CA LYS A 81 0.08 3.70 21.66
C LYS A 81 -1.09 3.56 20.69
N ILE A 82 -2.22 3.08 21.21
CA ILE A 82 -3.51 3.25 20.55
C ILE A 82 -4.30 4.33 21.28
N THR A 83 -4.67 5.40 20.57
CA THR A 83 -5.50 6.46 21.14
C THR A 83 -6.95 6.00 21.29
N LYS A 84 -7.73 6.71 22.11
CA LYS A 84 -9.17 6.43 22.26
C LYS A 84 -9.89 6.52 20.91
N GLN A 85 -9.64 7.57 20.14
CA GLN A 85 -10.27 7.74 18.84
C GLN A 85 -9.85 6.68 17.82
N GLU A 86 -8.55 6.33 17.74
CA GLU A 86 -8.13 5.21 16.88
C GLU A 86 -8.83 3.91 17.27
N ARG A 87 -8.93 3.63 18.57
CA ARG A 87 -9.66 2.46 19.07
C ARG A 87 -11.12 2.50 18.63
N ASP A 88 -11.79 3.63 18.80
CA ASP A 88 -13.20 3.80 18.45
C ASP A 88 -13.41 3.63 16.93
N GLU A 89 -12.63 4.32 16.09
CA GLU A 89 -12.73 4.22 14.63
C GLU A 89 -12.38 2.83 14.10
N LEU A 90 -11.33 2.19 14.60
CA LEU A 90 -10.98 0.81 14.24
C LEU A 90 -12.06 -0.18 14.68
N THR A 91 -12.64 0.00 15.88
CA THR A 91 -13.73 -0.86 16.37
C THR A 91 -14.95 -0.73 15.47
N GLU A 92 -15.32 0.48 15.06
CA GLU A 92 -16.42 0.72 14.12
C GLU A 92 -16.17 0.07 12.77
N ILE A 93 -14.96 0.23 12.21
CA ILE A 93 -14.58 -0.39 10.93
C ILE A 93 -14.64 -1.93 11.02
N LEU A 94 -14.06 -2.53 12.06
CA LEU A 94 -13.99 -3.98 12.20
C LEU A 94 -15.36 -4.59 12.53
N THR A 95 -16.22 -3.86 13.24
CA THR A 95 -17.62 -4.25 13.45
C THR A 95 -18.35 -4.34 12.12
N GLU A 96 -18.23 -3.32 11.27
CA GLU A 96 -18.84 -3.33 9.94
C GLU A 96 -18.32 -4.50 9.07
N LEU A 97 -17.00 -4.74 9.06
CA LEU A 97 -16.41 -5.85 8.32
C LEU A 97 -16.93 -7.22 8.81
N ASN A 98 -17.07 -7.38 10.12
CA ASN A 98 -17.62 -8.58 10.74
C ASN A 98 -19.10 -8.79 10.41
N GLU A 99 -19.94 -7.74 10.52
CA GLU A 99 -21.36 -7.79 10.17
C GLU A 99 -21.59 -8.16 8.69
N ASN A 100 -20.70 -7.72 7.80
CA ASN A 100 -20.73 -8.06 6.38
C ASN A 100 -20.03 -9.39 6.05
N LYS A 101 -19.60 -10.17 7.04
CA LYS A 101 -18.92 -11.47 6.88
C LYS A 101 -17.69 -11.41 5.98
N ILE A 102 -16.93 -10.33 6.10
CA ILE A 102 -15.65 -10.15 5.40
C ILE A 102 -14.56 -10.84 6.21
N GLU A 103 -13.82 -11.75 5.57
CA GLU A 103 -12.60 -12.34 6.13
C GLU A 103 -11.47 -11.31 6.00
N VAL A 104 -10.87 -10.93 7.12
CA VAL A 104 -9.86 -9.88 7.17
C VAL A 104 -8.53 -10.46 7.63
N LYS A 105 -7.48 -10.27 6.84
CA LYS A 105 -6.10 -10.45 7.32
C LYS A 105 -5.43 -9.09 7.44
N ILE A 106 -4.81 -8.83 8.58
CA ILE A 106 -4.01 -7.63 8.82
C ILE A 106 -2.56 -8.08 8.93
N VAL A 107 -1.74 -7.72 7.96
CA VAL A 107 -0.30 -7.89 8.02
C VAL A 107 0.27 -6.71 8.79
N LYS A 108 1.10 -6.91 9.81
CA LYS A 108 1.54 -5.81 10.68
C LYS A 108 2.53 -4.89 9.98
N GLY A 109 2.24 -3.59 9.98
CA GLY A 109 3.17 -2.51 9.68
C GLY A 109 3.92 -2.02 10.92
N ASN A 110 4.83 -1.07 10.73
CA ASN A 110 5.57 -0.50 11.85
C ASN A 110 4.68 0.38 12.75
N HIS A 111 3.61 0.97 12.22
CA HIS A 111 2.66 1.75 13.00
C HIS A 111 1.61 0.88 13.72
N ASP A 112 1.56 -0.43 13.53
CA ASP A 112 0.50 -1.28 14.09
C ASP A 112 0.78 -1.85 15.50
N ASN A 113 1.72 -1.28 16.24
CA ASN A 113 1.95 -1.64 17.65
C ASN A 113 0.66 -1.50 18.48
N TYR A 114 0.32 -2.46 19.34
CA TYR A 114 -0.93 -2.43 20.15
C TYR A 114 -2.24 -2.56 19.36
N ILE A 115 -2.21 -2.81 18.04
CA ILE A 115 -3.45 -3.00 17.26
C ILE A 115 -4.25 -4.24 17.71
N SER A 116 -3.55 -5.25 18.25
CA SER A 116 -4.14 -6.48 18.79
C SER A 116 -5.21 -6.21 19.86
N ALA A 117 -5.05 -5.13 20.64
CA ALA A 117 -6.00 -4.71 21.66
C ALA A 117 -7.39 -4.32 21.10
N VAL A 118 -7.53 -4.23 19.78
CA VAL A 118 -8.80 -4.08 19.07
C VAL A 118 -9.10 -5.32 18.24
N THR A 119 -8.15 -5.81 17.45
CA THR A 119 -8.40 -6.86 16.45
C THR A 119 -8.76 -8.21 17.07
N GLU A 120 -8.21 -8.56 18.24
CA GLU A 120 -8.49 -9.84 18.92
C GLU A 120 -9.97 -10.00 19.34
N LYS A 121 -10.75 -8.93 19.32
CA LYS A 121 -12.19 -8.95 19.64
C LYS A 121 -13.05 -9.45 18.47
N PHE A 122 -12.48 -9.63 17.29
CA PHE A 122 -13.20 -9.92 16.05
C PHE A 122 -12.74 -11.26 15.47
N SER A 123 -13.62 -12.26 15.48
CA SER A 123 -13.29 -13.62 15.03
C SER A 123 -12.98 -13.75 13.53
N ASN A 124 -13.42 -12.79 12.72
CA ASN A 124 -13.18 -12.72 11.28
C ASN A 124 -11.85 -12.02 10.94
N VAL A 125 -11.06 -11.60 11.94
CA VAL A 125 -9.82 -10.85 11.78
C VAL A 125 -8.64 -11.68 12.22
N GLU A 126 -7.71 -11.92 11.32
CA GLU A 126 -6.44 -12.58 11.59
C GLU A 126 -5.31 -11.54 11.52
N LEU A 127 -4.56 -11.37 12.62
CA LEU A 127 -3.38 -10.50 12.67
C LEU A 127 -2.12 -11.36 12.45
N VAL A 128 -1.34 -11.03 11.42
CA VAL A 128 -0.15 -11.80 11.00
C VAL A 128 1.06 -10.90 10.77
N GLU A 129 2.27 -11.46 10.76
CA GLU A 129 3.49 -10.73 10.40
C GLU A 129 3.71 -10.70 8.88
N ASP A 130 3.30 -11.76 8.19
CA ASP A 130 3.40 -11.94 6.75
C ASP A 130 2.40 -13.00 6.25
N ILE A 131 2.18 -13.06 4.93
CA ILE A 131 1.37 -14.10 4.26
C ILE A 131 2.21 -14.68 3.13
N ASN A 132 2.39 -16.00 3.09
CA ASN A 132 3.04 -16.70 1.99
C ASN A 132 2.08 -17.70 1.36
N VAL A 133 1.83 -17.56 0.05
CA VAL A 133 1.00 -18.49 -0.73
C VAL A 133 1.61 -18.65 -2.12
N ASN A 134 1.97 -19.88 -2.48
CA ASN A 134 2.73 -20.19 -3.70
C ASN A 134 4.00 -19.33 -3.76
N ASP A 135 4.24 -18.67 -4.90
CA ASP A 135 5.38 -17.77 -5.10
C ASP A 135 5.09 -16.33 -4.63
N ILE A 136 3.95 -16.09 -3.96
CA ILE A 136 3.56 -14.76 -3.47
C ILE A 136 3.89 -14.65 -1.97
N SER A 137 4.60 -13.59 -1.61
CA SER A 137 4.87 -13.23 -0.21
C SER A 137 4.43 -11.79 0.06
N ILE A 138 3.64 -11.60 1.11
CA ILE A 138 3.03 -10.32 1.47
C ILE A 138 3.53 -9.94 2.85
N PHE A 139 4.20 -8.79 2.93
CA PHE A 139 4.66 -8.19 4.18
C PHE A 139 4.72 -6.68 4.00
N HIS A 140 4.68 -5.91 5.09
CA HIS A 140 4.55 -4.46 4.96
C HIS A 140 5.75 -3.78 4.25
N GLY A 141 6.97 -4.31 4.41
CA GLY A 141 8.17 -3.78 3.76
C GLY A 141 9.14 -3.03 4.69
N HIS A 142 8.79 -2.78 5.96
CA HIS A 142 9.65 -2.07 6.91
C HIS A 142 10.80 -2.92 7.50
N LYS A 143 10.76 -4.24 7.35
CA LYS A 143 11.78 -5.19 7.85
C LYS A 143 12.65 -5.71 6.72
N ARG A 144 13.90 -6.04 7.05
CA ARG A 144 14.76 -6.85 6.17
C ARG A 144 14.24 -8.28 6.09
N ILE A 145 14.37 -8.88 4.92
CA ILE A 145 14.07 -10.31 4.70
C ILE A 145 15.31 -11.02 4.18
N ASN A 146 15.43 -12.31 4.47
CA ASN A 146 16.50 -13.13 3.94
C ASN A 146 16.15 -13.58 2.52
N MET A 147 16.80 -12.95 1.55
CA MET A 147 16.60 -13.24 0.12
C MET A 147 17.45 -14.43 -0.31
N GLN A 148 16.85 -15.38 -1.01
CA GLN A 148 17.58 -16.48 -1.64
C GLN A 148 17.94 -16.13 -3.09
N GLU A 149 19.03 -16.70 -3.61
CA GLU A 149 19.35 -16.60 -5.02
C GLU A 149 18.32 -17.39 -5.86
N ASN A 150 17.90 -16.84 -7.00
CA ASN A 150 16.96 -17.47 -7.94
C ASN A 150 15.59 -17.87 -7.35
N GLU A 151 15.07 -17.09 -6.41
CA GLU A 151 13.83 -17.40 -5.67
C GLU A 151 12.55 -17.26 -6.52
N ASN A 152 12.59 -16.48 -7.62
CA ASN A 152 11.47 -16.26 -8.56
C ASN A 152 10.13 -15.91 -7.90
N LYS A 153 10.14 -15.19 -6.77
CA LYS A 153 8.94 -14.80 -6.03
C LYS A 153 8.35 -13.46 -6.47
N VAL A 154 7.10 -13.24 -6.07
CA VAL A 154 6.44 -11.94 -6.10
C VAL A 154 6.24 -11.47 -4.67
N TYR A 155 6.92 -10.40 -4.29
CA TYR A 155 6.71 -9.73 -3.01
C TYR A 155 5.70 -8.60 -3.17
N ILE A 156 4.74 -8.49 -2.26
CA ILE A 156 3.77 -7.40 -2.23
C ILE A 156 3.97 -6.62 -0.94
N ILE A 157 4.37 -5.35 -1.07
CA ILE A 157 4.71 -4.47 0.06
C ILE A 157 3.92 -3.17 0.04
N GLY A 158 3.84 -2.52 1.19
CA GLY A 158 3.36 -1.13 1.34
C GLY A 158 4.54 -0.22 1.66
N HIS A 159 4.39 0.58 2.72
CA HIS A 159 5.45 1.34 3.43
C HIS A 159 6.10 2.49 2.65
N GLU A 160 6.40 2.30 1.37
CA GLU A 160 7.06 3.29 0.52
C GLU A 160 6.11 4.39 0.05
N HIS A 161 4.81 4.08 -0.08
CA HIS A 161 3.78 4.98 -0.61
C HIS A 161 4.22 5.63 -1.95
N PRO A 162 4.57 4.84 -2.98
CA PRO A 162 5.24 5.36 -4.15
C PRO A 162 4.38 6.37 -4.90
N ARG A 163 5.02 7.46 -5.35
CA ARG A 163 4.41 8.46 -6.23
C ARG A 163 5.35 8.83 -7.36
N LEU A 164 4.77 9.20 -8.50
CA LEU A 164 5.48 9.79 -9.62
C LEU A 164 5.31 11.32 -9.59
N SER A 165 6.42 12.05 -9.59
CA SER A 165 6.44 13.51 -9.76
C SER A 165 6.75 13.85 -11.22
N ILE A 166 5.75 14.33 -11.94
CA ILE A 166 5.88 14.73 -13.36
C ILE A 166 5.97 16.26 -13.41
N LYS A 167 7.09 16.78 -13.90
CA LYS A 167 7.27 18.21 -14.11
C LYS A 167 6.83 18.62 -15.51
N ASP A 168 6.09 19.71 -15.60
CA ASP A 168 5.83 20.35 -16.89
C ASP A 168 6.99 21.27 -17.31
N ARG A 169 6.90 21.81 -18.53
CA ARG A 169 7.92 22.72 -19.10
C ARG A 169 8.04 24.05 -18.34
N LEU A 170 7.05 24.41 -17.54
CA LEU A 170 7.03 25.63 -16.72
C LEU A 170 7.57 25.35 -15.31
N GLY A 171 7.92 24.11 -14.99
CA GLY A 171 8.48 23.68 -13.71
C GLY A 171 7.44 23.25 -12.68
N PHE A 172 6.14 23.24 -12.99
CA PHE A 172 5.13 22.74 -12.07
C PHE A 172 5.17 21.21 -11.99
N ALA A 173 5.32 20.68 -10.78
CA ALA A 173 5.31 19.25 -10.54
C ALA A 173 3.91 18.77 -10.15
N ARG A 174 3.35 17.83 -10.93
CA ARG A 174 2.18 17.05 -10.54
C ARG A 174 2.64 15.77 -9.86
N LYS A 175 2.13 15.52 -8.66
CA LYS A 175 2.41 14.33 -7.85
C LYS A 175 1.24 13.35 -7.97
N LEU A 176 1.51 12.16 -8.46
CA LEU A 176 0.50 11.14 -8.70
C LEU A 176 0.89 9.85 -7.98
N GLN A 177 0.00 9.32 -7.15
CA GLN A 177 0.21 8.01 -6.54
C GLN A 177 0.30 6.93 -7.63
N CYS A 178 1.09 5.90 -7.39
CA CYS A 178 1.20 4.78 -8.32
C CYS A 178 1.34 3.46 -7.57
N PHE A 179 1.06 2.36 -8.25
CA PHE A 179 1.72 1.10 -7.90
C PHE A 179 3.10 1.10 -8.54
N LEU A 180 4.05 0.41 -7.93
CA LEU A 180 5.39 0.28 -8.51
C LEU A 180 5.77 -1.18 -8.63
N LYS A 181 5.97 -1.66 -9.86
CA LYS A 181 6.47 -3.00 -10.15
C LYS A 181 7.98 -2.93 -10.38
N VAL A 182 8.76 -3.66 -9.60
CA VAL A 182 10.21 -3.56 -9.60
C VAL A 182 10.86 -4.95 -9.65
N PRO A 183 11.62 -5.25 -10.72
CA PRO A 183 12.45 -6.45 -10.75
C PRO A 183 13.55 -6.39 -9.69
N LEU A 184 13.85 -7.53 -9.09
CA LEU A 184 14.95 -7.70 -8.15
C LEU A 184 16.12 -8.48 -8.78
N ARG A 185 17.30 -8.36 -8.18
CA ARG A 185 18.53 -9.03 -8.64
C ARG A 185 18.46 -10.57 -8.59
N ASN A 186 17.56 -11.16 -7.79
CA ASN A 186 17.40 -12.61 -7.64
C ASN A 186 16.27 -13.21 -8.51
N ASN A 187 15.91 -12.55 -9.61
CA ASN A 187 14.79 -12.87 -10.51
C ASN A 187 13.38 -12.75 -9.91
N SER A 188 13.26 -12.34 -8.64
CA SER A 188 11.97 -12.00 -8.04
C SER A 188 11.48 -10.63 -8.50
N THR A 189 10.22 -10.32 -8.21
CA THR A 189 9.60 -9.01 -8.45
C THR A 189 8.98 -8.49 -7.16
N VAL A 190 9.11 -7.19 -6.89
CA VAL A 190 8.35 -6.49 -5.85
C VAL A 190 7.25 -5.68 -6.51
N ILE A 191 6.04 -5.76 -5.96
CA ILE A 191 4.94 -4.84 -6.25
C ILE A 191 4.70 -4.02 -4.99
N VAL A 192 4.90 -2.71 -5.12
CA VAL A 192 4.68 -1.75 -4.05
C VAL A 192 3.30 -1.13 -4.19
N LEU A 193 2.49 -1.23 -3.14
CA LEU A 193 1.16 -0.65 -3.04
C LEU A 193 1.25 0.86 -2.75
N PRO A 194 0.42 1.70 -3.41
CA PRO A 194 0.21 3.07 -2.97
C PRO A 194 -0.48 3.11 -1.61
N ALA A 195 -0.35 4.23 -0.90
CA ALA A 195 -1.10 4.43 0.32
C ALA A 195 -2.58 4.63 0.04
N THR A 196 -3.42 3.95 0.83
CA THR A 196 -4.87 4.11 0.77
C THR A 196 -5.30 5.41 1.45
N GLY A 197 -4.58 5.82 2.48
CA GLY A 197 -4.90 7.04 3.22
C GLY A 197 -4.70 8.32 2.40
N THR A 198 -5.51 9.33 2.71
CA THR A 198 -5.58 10.62 2.03
C THR A 198 -4.36 11.50 2.30
N TYR A 199 -3.78 11.39 3.49
CA TYR A 199 -2.75 12.32 3.96
C TYR A 199 -1.32 11.82 3.77
N GLN A 200 -1.17 10.61 3.26
CA GLN A 200 0.09 9.97 2.92
C GLN A 200 0.57 10.57 1.59
N SER A 201 1.38 11.63 1.69
CA SER A 201 1.84 12.38 0.52
C SER A 201 2.68 11.55 -0.48
N GLY A 202 3.19 10.40 -0.03
CA GLY A 202 3.99 9.48 -0.82
C GLY A 202 5.47 9.85 -0.95
N ASN A 203 6.31 8.87 -1.26
CA ASN A 203 7.72 9.05 -1.58
C ASN A 203 7.93 9.07 -3.09
N ASP A 204 8.74 10.01 -3.58
CA ASP A 204 9.04 10.11 -5.00
C ASP A 204 9.82 8.86 -5.46
N VAL A 205 9.32 8.24 -6.53
CA VAL A 205 10.02 7.15 -7.20
C VAL A 205 11.21 7.73 -7.95
N THR A 206 12.42 7.36 -7.53
CA THR A 206 13.68 7.83 -8.10
C THR A 206 14.59 6.66 -8.50
N LEU A 207 15.70 6.97 -9.18
CA LEU A 207 16.78 6.02 -9.47
C LEU A 207 17.84 5.95 -8.35
N SER A 208 17.64 6.66 -7.25
CA SER A 208 18.56 6.63 -6.12
C SER A 208 18.06 5.65 -5.07
N HIS A 209 18.78 4.56 -4.85
CA HIS A 209 18.43 3.57 -3.81
C HIS A 209 18.31 4.21 -2.42
N SER A 210 19.06 5.27 -2.11
CA SER A 210 19.00 5.90 -0.78
C SER A 210 17.68 6.58 -0.44
N THR A 211 16.81 6.84 -1.42
CA THR A 211 15.51 7.50 -1.18
C THR A 211 14.40 6.52 -0.76
N TYR A 212 14.64 5.22 -0.84
CA TYR A 212 13.66 4.18 -0.51
C TYR A 212 13.74 3.82 0.98
N MET A 213 12.59 3.58 1.62
CA MET A 213 12.52 3.27 3.05
C MET A 213 12.67 1.76 3.30
N SER A 214 12.05 0.95 2.45
CA SER A 214 12.05 -0.50 2.54
C SER A 214 13.45 -1.07 2.25
N PRO A 215 13.97 -1.95 3.12
CA PRO A 215 15.26 -2.58 2.87
C PRO A 215 15.30 -3.39 1.57
N ILE A 216 14.21 -4.07 1.18
CA ILE A 216 14.19 -4.85 -0.06
C ILE A 216 14.37 -3.96 -1.30
N MET A 217 13.77 -2.77 -1.27
CA MET A 217 13.90 -1.76 -2.31
C MET A 217 15.31 -1.18 -2.34
N ARG A 218 15.87 -0.83 -1.18
CA ARG A 218 17.22 -0.27 -1.08
C ARG A 218 18.34 -1.22 -1.50
N GLU A 219 18.19 -2.51 -1.20
CA GLU A 219 19.30 -3.46 -1.25
C GLU A 219 19.27 -4.33 -2.51
N HIS A 220 18.08 -4.60 -3.06
CA HIS A 220 17.92 -5.64 -4.09
C HIS A 220 17.25 -5.18 -5.39
N SER A 221 16.70 -3.97 -5.43
CA SER A 221 15.96 -3.50 -6.60
C SER A 221 16.84 -3.16 -7.82
N ILE A 222 16.28 -3.37 -9.00
CA ILE A 222 16.81 -2.88 -10.28
C ILE A 222 15.92 -1.68 -10.70
N LEU A 223 16.22 -0.50 -10.13
CA LEU A 223 15.35 0.68 -10.25
C LEU A 223 15.16 1.17 -11.69
N GLU A 224 16.15 1.00 -12.56
CA GLU A 224 16.05 1.37 -13.97
C GLU A 224 14.91 0.63 -14.69
N LYS A 225 14.59 -0.59 -14.22
CA LYS A 225 13.51 -1.43 -14.76
C LYS A 225 12.21 -1.32 -13.96
N ALA A 226 12.14 -0.44 -12.96
CA ALA A 226 10.92 -0.20 -12.22
C ALA A 226 9.85 0.41 -13.14
N ARG A 227 8.62 -0.10 -13.10
CA ARG A 227 7.48 0.40 -13.87
C ARG A 227 6.41 0.98 -12.97
N PRO A 228 6.09 2.28 -13.08
CA PRO A 228 4.98 2.87 -12.36
C PRO A 228 3.66 2.58 -13.08
N TYR A 229 2.63 2.25 -12.29
CA TYR A 229 1.24 2.17 -12.72
C TYR A 229 0.48 3.29 -12.01
N VAL A 230 0.42 4.44 -12.68
CA VAL A 230 -0.06 5.70 -12.10
C VAL A 230 -1.57 5.69 -11.96
N ILE A 231 -2.06 6.06 -10.78
CA ILE A 231 -3.48 6.24 -10.51
C ILE A 231 -3.88 7.64 -10.94
N VAL A 232 -4.83 7.73 -11.87
CA VAL A 232 -5.45 8.98 -12.29
C VAL A 232 -6.92 8.94 -11.88
N GLU A 233 -7.26 9.63 -10.79
CA GLU A 233 -8.61 9.62 -10.23
C GLU A 233 -9.66 9.99 -11.30
N GLY A 234 -10.68 9.15 -11.42
CA GLY A 234 -11.75 9.26 -12.42
C GLY A 234 -11.39 8.81 -13.84
N GLN A 235 -10.11 8.49 -14.13
CA GLN A 235 -9.65 8.05 -15.45
C GLN A 235 -9.09 6.63 -15.47
N GLY A 236 -8.67 6.11 -14.31
CA GLY A 236 -8.18 4.74 -14.15
C GLY A 236 -6.67 4.66 -13.89
N ILE A 237 -6.06 3.55 -14.30
CA ILE A 237 -4.62 3.30 -14.19
C ILE A 237 -3.93 3.51 -15.53
N MET A 238 -2.79 4.23 -15.51
CA MET A 238 -1.89 4.38 -16.64
C MET A 238 -0.57 3.66 -16.37
N GLU A 239 -0.23 2.67 -17.20
CA GLU A 239 1.12 2.08 -17.18
C GLU A 239 2.11 3.05 -17.82
N PHE A 240 3.17 3.37 -17.09
CA PHE A 240 4.27 4.19 -17.58
C PHE A 240 5.45 3.31 -18.01
N PRO A 241 6.33 3.83 -18.89
CA PRO A 241 7.60 3.19 -19.22
C PRO A 241 8.47 2.91 -17.98
N GLU A 242 9.48 2.07 -18.19
CA GLU A 242 10.51 1.82 -17.18
C GLU A 242 11.19 3.12 -16.74
N LEU A 243 11.49 3.24 -15.46
CA LEU A 243 12.00 4.46 -14.84
C LEU A 243 13.30 4.95 -15.50
N GLY A 244 14.13 4.03 -16.00
CA GLY A 244 15.33 4.34 -16.76
C GLY A 244 15.08 5.13 -18.05
N LEU A 245 13.86 5.05 -18.62
CA LEU A 245 13.42 5.81 -19.80
C LEU A 245 12.74 7.13 -19.44
N LEU A 246 12.41 7.33 -18.15
CA LEU A 246 11.69 8.50 -17.66
C LEU A 246 12.59 9.57 -17.05
N LYS A 247 13.92 9.36 -17.04
CA LYS A 247 14.93 10.20 -16.37
C LYS A 247 14.73 11.70 -16.60
N ASP A 248 14.44 12.09 -17.84
CA ASP A 248 14.34 13.50 -18.22
C ASP A 248 13.01 14.16 -17.76
N ILE A 249 12.01 13.36 -17.40
CA ILE A 249 10.66 13.82 -17.03
C ILE A 249 10.46 13.81 -15.51
N ILE A 250 11.12 12.87 -14.81
CA ILE A 250 10.92 12.62 -13.37
C ILE A 250 11.89 13.40 -12.47
N HIS A 251 12.77 14.23 -13.01
CA HIS A 251 13.90 14.85 -12.29
C HIS A 251 13.51 15.41 -10.90
N SER A 252 13.75 14.63 -9.85
CA SER A 252 14.11 15.08 -8.52
C SER A 252 15.61 15.39 -8.57
N MET A 253 15.99 16.63 -8.29
CA MET A 253 17.40 17.05 -8.29
C MET A 253 18.22 16.10 -7.40
N VAL A 254 19.41 15.74 -7.90
CA VAL A 254 20.52 15.14 -7.14
C VAL A 254 20.77 15.96 -5.87
#